data_AF-A0A816CF88-F1
#
_entry.id   AF-A0A816CF88-F1
#
_cell.length_a   1.000
_cell.length_b   1.000
_cell.length_c   1.000
_cell.angle_alpha   90.00
_cell.angle_beta   90.00
_cell.angle_gamma   90.00
#
_symmetry.space_group_name_H-M   'P 1'
#
loop_
_entity.id
_entity.type
_entity.pdbx_description
1 polymer ?
#
loop_
_entity_poly.entity_id
_entity_poly.type
_entity_poly.pdbx_seq_one_letter_code
_entity_poly.pdbx_strand_id
1 'polypeptide(L)'
;MFGKESFDILKEQSNLYSVQVNPNRPVNISESEIRQFVGILLMTGIYGFPQQRSYWTNSTRVESIASTMSRDRFLEIKKNLHVVDNTNQLSQNDPNYDRAFKVRPLLNIIKNNFRKIQKEEQLCVDE
;
A
#
# COMPACT_ATOMS: atom_id res chain seq x y z
N MET A 1 11.19 8.54 1.51
CA MET A 1 10.40 7.82 0.48
C MET A 1 8.89 7.97 0.74
N PHE A 2 8.34 7.31 1.77
CA PHE A 2 6.93 7.48 2.17
C PHE A 2 6.79 8.63 3.19
N GLY A 3 5.99 9.64 2.83
CA GLY A 3 5.61 10.73 3.74
C GLY A 3 4.25 10.49 4.37
N LYS A 4 3.82 11.39 5.29
CA LYS A 4 2.47 11.33 5.89
C LYS A 4 1.37 11.19 4.83
N GLU A 5 1.48 11.98 3.76
CA GLU A 5 0.58 11.97 2.60
C GLU A 5 0.42 10.57 1.98
N SER A 6 1.49 9.76 1.95
CA SER A 6 1.44 8.40 1.42
C SER A 6 0.55 7.48 2.28
N PHE A 7 0.56 7.65 3.60
CA PHE A 7 -0.27 6.85 4.50
C PHE A 7 -1.71 7.34 4.54
N ASP A 8 -1.92 8.66 4.45
CA ASP A 8 -3.25 9.26 4.39
C ASP A 8 -4.01 8.77 3.15
N ILE A 9 -3.40 8.84 1.97
CA ILE A 9 -4.07 8.40 0.73
C ILE A 9 -4.37 6.89 0.75
N LEU A 10 -3.44 6.06 1.23
CA LEU A 10 -3.67 4.62 1.35
C LEU A 10 -4.83 4.33 2.31
N LYS A 11 -4.89 4.99 3.46
CA LYS A 11 -5.96 4.84 4.45
C LYS A 11 -7.31 5.27 3.88
N GLU A 12 -7.38 6.50 3.36
CA GLU A 12 -8.63 7.11 2.90
C GLU A 12 -9.25 6.36 1.73
N GLN A 13 -8.44 6.04 0.71
CA GLN A 13 -8.93 5.40 -0.50
C GLN A 13 -9.27 3.92 -0.27
N SER A 14 -8.55 3.23 0.62
CA SER A 14 -8.90 1.85 1.02
C SER A 14 -10.21 1.80 1.81
N ASN A 15 -10.43 2.76 2.72
CA ASN A 15 -11.69 2.86 3.45
C ASN A 15 -12.85 3.21 2.53
N LEU A 16 -12.68 4.20 1.64
CA LEU A 16 -13.66 4.57 0.63
C LEU A 16 -14.06 3.37 -0.24
N TYR A 17 -13.08 2.64 -0.77
CA TYR A 17 -13.33 1.44 -1.55
C TYR A 17 -14.16 0.40 -0.79
N SER A 18 -13.85 0.15 0.49
CA SER A 18 -14.59 -0.82 1.28
C SER A 18 -16.08 -0.46 1.43
N VAL A 19 -16.38 0.84 1.60
CA VAL A 19 -17.75 1.35 1.69
C VAL A 19 -18.45 1.22 0.34
N GLN A 20 -17.77 1.54 -0.75
CA GLN A 20 -18.32 1.42 -2.10
C GLN A 20 -18.67 -0.04 -2.45
N VAL A 21 -17.85 -1.00 -2.01
CA VAL A 21 -18.08 -2.44 -2.27
C VAL A 21 -19.15 -3.02 -1.36
N ASN A 22 -19.10 -2.71 -0.07
CA ASN A 22 -20.08 -3.17 0.90
C ASN A 22 -20.26 -2.16 2.03
N PRO A 23 -21.27 -1.28 1.93
CA PRO A 23 -21.53 -0.26 2.95
C PRO A 23 -21.79 -0.85 4.36
N ASN A 24 -22.26 -2.09 4.44
CA ASN A 24 -22.58 -2.76 5.71
C ASN A 24 -21.35 -3.37 6.39
N ARG A 25 -20.20 -3.42 5.71
CA ARG A 25 -18.95 -3.99 6.25
C ARG A 25 -17.73 -3.16 5.83
N PRO A 26 -17.62 -1.91 6.28
CA PRO A 26 -16.45 -1.09 6.02
C PRO A 26 -15.20 -1.67 6.72
N VAL A 27 -14.04 -1.54 6.09
CA VAL A 27 -12.78 -2.08 6.64
C VAL A 27 -12.25 -1.25 7.81
N ASN A 28 -12.60 0.04 7.88
CA ASN A 28 -12.25 0.95 8.97
C ASN A 28 -10.76 0.90 9.38
N ILE A 29 -9.87 1.10 8.43
CA ILE A 29 -8.42 1.16 8.66
C ILE A 29 -8.08 2.46 9.37
N SER A 30 -7.41 2.35 10.51
CA SER A 30 -6.82 3.47 11.24
C SER A 30 -5.44 3.87 10.69
N GLU A 31 -4.97 5.06 11.08
CA GLU A 31 -3.60 5.51 10.71
C GLU A 31 -2.52 4.56 11.26
N SER A 32 -2.70 4.03 12.47
CA SER A 32 -1.77 3.07 13.06
C SER A 32 -1.71 1.78 12.24
N GLU A 33 -2.88 1.23 11.87
CA GLU A 33 -2.95 -0.02 11.11
C GLU A 33 -2.33 0.10 9.73
N ILE A 34 -2.53 1.20 9.00
CA ILE A 34 -1.91 1.33 7.67
C ILE A 34 -0.38 1.44 7.76
N ARG A 35 0.15 2.09 8.81
CA ARG A 35 1.59 2.17 9.06
C ARG A 35 2.15 0.80 9.44
N GLN A 36 1.48 0.07 10.31
CA GLN A 36 1.83 -1.30 10.68
C GLN A 36 1.80 -2.24 9.48
N PHE A 37 0.77 -2.15 8.64
CA PHE A 37 0.65 -2.93 7.41
C PHE A 37 1.83 -2.71 6.47
N VAL A 38 2.21 -1.46 6.20
CA VAL A 38 3.38 -1.13 5.38
C VAL A 38 4.68 -1.62 6.05
N GLY A 39 4.81 -1.47 7.37
CA GLY A 39 5.93 -2.01 8.13
C GLY A 39 6.07 -3.53 7.98
N ILE A 40 4.95 -4.26 8.06
CA ILE A 40 4.92 -5.70 7.81
C ILE A 40 5.37 -6.02 6.39
N LEU A 41 4.89 -5.30 5.36
CA LEU A 41 5.34 -5.50 3.98
C LEU A 41 6.87 -5.38 3.84
N LEU A 42 7.46 -4.35 4.45
CA LEU A 42 8.92 -4.17 4.47
C LEU A 42 9.62 -5.35 5.16
N MET A 43 9.13 -5.78 6.32
CA MET A 43 9.68 -6.95 7.03
C MET A 43 9.57 -8.23 6.22
N THR A 44 8.47 -8.46 5.49
CA THR A 44 8.33 -9.63 4.62
C THR A 44 9.33 -9.63 3.47
N GLY A 45 9.75 -8.46 2.99
CA GLY A 45 10.83 -8.35 1.99
C GLY A 45 12.20 -8.76 2.56
N ILE A 46 12.43 -8.55 3.86
CA ILE A 46 13.67 -8.95 4.53
C ILE A 46 13.72 -10.46 4.76
N TYR A 47 12.64 -11.06 5.27
CA TYR A 47 12.61 -12.50 5.57
C TYR A 47 12.41 -13.38 4.34
N GLY A 48 11.69 -12.90 3.32
CA GLY A 48 11.63 -13.56 2.01
C GLY A 48 10.85 -14.88 1.95
N PHE A 49 9.94 -15.18 2.89
CA PHE A 49 9.14 -16.40 2.81
C PHE A 49 8.20 -16.37 1.59
N PRO A 50 8.11 -17.46 0.82
CA PRO A 50 7.31 -17.50 -0.41
C PRO A 50 5.80 -17.40 -0.13
N GLN A 51 5.36 -17.90 1.03
CA GLN A 51 3.95 -17.90 1.43
C GLN A 51 3.74 -16.89 2.55
N GLN A 52 2.94 -15.85 2.29
CA GLN A 52 2.66 -14.81 3.29
C GLN A 52 2.06 -15.37 4.58
N ARG A 53 1.25 -16.43 4.51
CA ARG A 53 0.62 -17.02 5.71
C ARG A 53 1.66 -17.64 6.66
N SER A 54 2.83 -18.03 6.16
CA SER A 54 3.88 -18.64 6.97
C SER A 54 4.37 -17.73 8.10
N TYR A 55 4.33 -16.41 7.93
CA TYR A 55 4.73 -15.47 8.99
C TYR A 55 3.90 -15.59 10.28
N TRP A 56 2.68 -16.14 10.20
CA TRP A 56 1.76 -16.33 11.34
C TRP A 56 1.60 -17.80 11.76
N THR A 57 2.21 -18.75 11.04
CA THR A 57 2.14 -20.19 11.36
C THR A 57 3.09 -20.53 12.49
N ASN A 58 2.68 -21.32 13.48
CA ASN A 58 3.48 -21.64 14.67
C ASN A 58 4.92 -22.10 14.36
N SER A 59 5.13 -22.94 13.34
CA SER A 59 6.46 -23.47 12.98
C SER A 59 7.38 -22.45 12.30
N THR A 60 6.83 -21.38 11.74
CA THR A 60 7.57 -20.36 10.97
C THR A 60 7.23 -18.94 11.43
N ARG A 61 6.73 -18.83 12.66
CA ARG A 61 6.19 -17.59 13.20
C ARG A 61 7.31 -16.56 13.32
N VAL A 62 7.10 -15.40 12.71
CA VAL A 62 7.97 -14.24 12.91
C VAL A 62 7.29 -13.33 13.92
N GLU A 63 7.80 -13.31 15.14
CA GLU A 63 7.12 -12.64 16.26
C GLU A 63 6.88 -11.16 15.98
N SER A 64 7.86 -10.45 15.40
CA SER A 64 7.72 -9.03 15.07
C SER A 64 6.58 -8.74 14.08
N ILE A 65 6.24 -9.69 13.19
CA ILE A 65 5.12 -9.57 12.25
C ILE A 65 3.82 -10.00 12.93
N ALA A 66 3.83 -11.20 13.51
CA ALA A 66 2.63 -11.85 13.98
C ALA A 66 2.07 -11.30 15.30
N SER A 67 2.88 -10.57 16.08
CA SER A 67 2.42 -9.79 17.24
C SER A 67 1.87 -8.41 16.84
N THR A 68 2.31 -7.85 15.71
CA THR A 68 1.95 -6.48 15.29
C THR A 68 0.53 -6.43 14.73
N MET A 69 0.14 -7.42 13.93
CA MET A 69 -1.20 -7.49 13.33
C MET A 69 -1.58 -8.95 13.13
N SER A 70 -2.85 -9.29 13.34
CA SER A 70 -3.33 -10.64 13.04
C SER A 70 -3.27 -10.92 11.53
N ARG A 71 -3.08 -12.19 11.17
CA ARG A 71 -3.07 -12.64 9.77
C ARG A 71 -4.32 -12.18 9.02
N ASP A 72 -5.47 -12.35 9.65
CA ASP A 72 -6.75 -12.10 9.00
C ASP A 72 -6.98 -10.59 8.81
N ARG A 73 -6.55 -9.76 9.77
CA ARG A 73 -6.58 -8.30 9.60
C ARG A 73 -5.61 -7.83 8.50
N PHE A 74 -4.39 -8.38 8.45
CA PHE A 74 -3.44 -8.08 7.37
C PHE A 74 -4.03 -8.42 5.99
N LEU A 75 -4.65 -9.60 5.86
CA LEU A 75 -5.29 -10.02 4.61
C LEU A 75 -6.51 -9.17 4.25
N GLU A 76 -7.30 -8.74 5.24
CA GLU A 76 -8.44 -7.85 5.04
C GLU A 76 -8.01 -6.46 4.55
N ILE A 77 -6.97 -5.88 5.15
CA ILE A 77 -6.37 -4.62 4.69
C ILE A 77 -5.81 -4.80 3.28
N LYS A 78 -5.04 -5.87 3.04
CA LYS A 78 -4.45 -6.15 1.72
C LYS A 78 -5.52 -6.23 0.62
N LYS A 79 -6.67 -6.87 0.91
CA LYS A 79 -7.79 -7.00 -0.04
C LYS A 79 -8.42 -5.64 -0.39
N ASN A 80 -8.45 -4.71 0.57
CA ASN A 80 -9.07 -3.40 0.38
C ASN A 80 -8.08 -2.30 0.00
N LEU A 81 -6.79 -2.61 -0.16
CA LEU A 81 -5.75 -1.61 -0.40
C LEU A 81 -5.98 -0.84 -1.72
N HIS A 82 -6.25 0.45 -1.63
CA HIS A 82 -6.49 1.35 -2.76
C HIS A 82 -5.74 2.67 -2.58
N VAL A 83 -5.49 3.34 -3.70
CA VAL A 83 -4.78 4.63 -3.77
C VAL A 83 -5.60 5.72 -4.48
N VAL A 84 -6.74 5.34 -5.06
CA VAL A 84 -7.68 6.21 -5.79
C VAL A 84 -9.09 5.71 -5.61
N ASP A 85 -10.05 6.60 -5.83
CA ASP A 85 -11.43 6.23 -6.11
C ASP A 85 -11.52 5.66 -7.53
N ASN A 86 -11.86 4.38 -7.64
CA ASN A 86 -11.96 3.69 -8.93
C ASN A 86 -13.08 4.25 -9.82
N THR A 87 -14.07 4.95 -9.26
CA THR A 87 -15.16 5.56 -10.04
C THR A 87 -14.68 6.72 -10.93
N ASN A 88 -13.51 7.28 -10.63
CA ASN A 88 -12.89 8.35 -11.40
C ASN A 88 -12.04 7.87 -12.59
N GLN A 89 -11.94 6.54 -12.82
CA GLN A 89 -11.19 6.00 -13.94
C GLN A 89 -11.91 6.32 -15.27
N LEU A 90 -11.23 7.04 -16.16
CA LEU A 90 -11.72 7.30 -17.51
C LEU A 90 -11.80 6.04 -18.37
N SER A 91 -12.65 6.06 -19.40
CA SER A 91 -12.73 4.97 -20.37
C SER A 91 -11.43 4.83 -21.16
N GLN A 92 -11.12 3.62 -21.65
CA GLN A 92 -9.89 3.37 -22.43
C GLN A 92 -9.80 4.17 -23.74
N ASN A 93 -10.94 4.63 -24.27
CA ASN A 93 -11.01 5.43 -25.48
C ASN A 93 -10.88 6.93 -25.21
N ASP A 94 -10.82 7.34 -23.94
CA ASP A 94 -10.63 8.74 -23.58
C ASP A 94 -9.17 9.14 -23.86
N PRO A 95 -8.90 10.28 -24.53
CA PRO A 95 -7.55 10.74 -24.79
C PRO A 95 -6.72 11.00 -23.52
N ASN A 96 -7.38 11.21 -22.37
CA ASN A 96 -6.74 11.40 -21.07
C ASN A 96 -6.66 10.11 -20.23
N TYR A 97 -6.93 8.94 -20.84
CA TYR A 97 -6.84 7.66 -20.14
C TYR A 97 -5.43 7.40 -19.60
N ASP A 98 -5.32 7.29 -18.27
CA ASP A 98 -4.07 6.95 -17.60
C ASP A 98 -4.02 5.46 -17.25
N ARG A 99 -3.14 4.71 -17.92
CA ARG A 99 -2.89 3.28 -17.64
C ARG A 99 -2.43 3.03 -16.20
N ALA A 100 -1.75 3.99 -15.58
CA ALA A 100 -1.26 3.88 -14.20
C ALA A 100 -2.18 4.57 -13.18
N PHE A 101 -3.40 4.98 -13.57
CA PHE A 101 -4.34 5.73 -12.74
C PHE A 101 -4.42 5.20 -11.29
N LYS A 102 -4.57 3.87 -11.14
CA LYS A 102 -4.72 3.19 -9.84
C LYS A 102 -3.58 3.39 -8.86
N VAL A 103 -2.39 3.74 -9.33
CA VAL A 103 -1.19 3.95 -8.51
C VAL A 103 -0.60 5.34 -8.68
N ARG A 104 -1.10 6.13 -9.65
CA ARG A 104 -0.56 7.43 -10.05
C ARG A 104 -0.37 8.38 -8.87
N PRO A 105 -1.32 8.54 -7.93
CA PRO A 105 -1.12 9.45 -6.82
C PRO A 105 0.07 9.06 -5.94
N LEU A 106 0.20 7.78 -5.57
CA LEU A 106 1.32 7.31 -4.76
C LEU A 106 2.65 7.45 -5.51
N LEU A 107 2.67 7.14 -6.82
CA LEU A 107 3.86 7.37 -7.66
C LEU A 107 4.28 8.84 -7.67
N ASN A 108 3.33 9.77 -7.75
CA ASN A 108 3.61 11.21 -7.73
C ASN A 108 4.18 11.65 -6.38
N ILE A 109 3.60 11.19 -5.26
CA ILE A 109 4.10 11.48 -3.91
C ILE A 109 5.54 10.98 -3.77
N ILE A 110 5.80 9.72 -4.13
CA ILE A 110 7.12 9.10 -4.05
C ILE A 110 8.13 9.84 -4.93
N LYS A 111 7.76 10.13 -6.19
CA LYS A 111 8.59 10.88 -7.16
C LYS A 111 8.95 12.26 -6.63
N ASN A 112 7.97 12.98 -6.07
CA ASN A 112 8.20 14.31 -5.50
C ASN A 112 9.07 14.25 -4.24
N ASN A 113 8.96 13.20 -3.43
CA ASN A 113 9.83 13.01 -2.28
C ASN A 113 11.26 12.66 -2.70
N PHE A 114 11.46 11.82 -3.72
CA PHE A 114 12.80 11.52 -4.23
C PHE A 114 13.47 12.74 -4.87
N ARG A 115 12.72 13.61 -5.54
CA ARG A 115 13.25 14.87 -6.10
C ARG A 115 13.81 15.83 -5.05
N LYS A 116 13.41 15.71 -3.79
CA LYS A 116 13.93 16.51 -2.67
C LYS A 116 15.28 16.00 -2.17
N ILE A 117 15.67 14.79 -2.54
CA ILE A 117 16.96 14.21 -2.16
C ILE A 117 18.04 14.82 -3.06
N GLN A 118 19.11 15.31 -2.46
CA GLN A 118 20.27 15.80 -3.19
C GLN A 118 20.87 14.67 -4.03
N LYS A 119 21.15 14.96 -5.31
CA LYS A 119 21.78 14.00 -6.21
C LYS A 119 23.29 14.07 -6.09
N GLU A 120 23.93 12.92 -6.20
CA GLU A 120 25.38 12.81 -6.36
C GLU A 120 25.79 13.21 -7.79
N GLU A 121 27.09 13.48 -7.98
CA GLU A 121 27.62 13.94 -9.27
C GLU A 121 27.59 12.87 -10.36
N GLN A 122 27.85 11.62 -9.99
CA GLN A 122 27.92 10.49 -10.91
C GLN A 122 26.65 9.67 -10.81
N LEU A 123 25.79 9.75 -11.83
CA LEU A 123 24.50 9.07 -11.87
C LEU A 123 24.48 8.04 -13.02
N CYS A 124 23.82 6.91 -12.78
CA CYS A 124 23.54 5.90 -13.79
C CYS A 124 22.03 5.74 -13.98
N VAL A 125 21.60 5.35 -15.19
CA VAL A 125 20.21 5.01 -15.53
C VAL A 125 20.21 3.63 -16.17
N ASP A 126 19.38 2.73 -15.65
CA ASP A 126 19.22 1.32 -16.06
C ASP A 126 17.75 0.87 -15.89
N GLU A 127 17.38 -0.32 -16.39
CA GLU A 127 16.00 -0.88 -16.39
C GLU A 127 15.80 -2.10 -15.46
#